data_AF-A0A6L3SYU3-F1
#
_entry.id   AF-A0A6L3SYU3-F1
#
_cell.length_a   1.000
_cell.length_b   1.000
_cell.length_c   1.000
_cell.angle_alpha   90.00
_cell.angle_beta   90.00
_cell.angle_gamma   90.00
#
_symmetry.space_group_name_H-M   'P 1'
#
loop_
_entity.id
_entity.type
_entity.pdbx_description
1 polymer ?
#
loop_
_entity_poly.entity_id
_entity_poly.type
_entity_poly.pdbx_seq_one_letter_code
_entity_poly.pdbx_strand_id
1 'polypeptide(L)'
;MPVLQASCPIEPTGLAGRRAVAVANAKWFRALAWRALRDGHPNGPLRAANARAAARIVIQQARREALIHRMAIDALAPDRPPTRPRAGEWQHDGEALTP
;
A
#
# COMPACT_ATOMS: atom_id res chain seq x y z
N MET A 1 -22.11 23.66 -22.89
CA MET A 1 -21.08 22.61 -23.04
C MET A 1 -21.11 21.74 -21.78
N PRO A 2 -21.71 20.55 -21.79
CA PRO A 2 -21.72 19.70 -20.60
C PRO A 2 -20.33 19.07 -20.45
N VAL A 3 -19.69 19.33 -19.31
CA VAL A 3 -18.46 18.64 -18.90
C VAL A 3 -18.85 17.20 -18.59
N LEU A 4 -18.40 16.27 -19.43
CA LEU A 4 -18.44 14.84 -19.14
C LEU A 4 -17.53 14.60 -17.92
N GLN A 5 -18.11 14.66 -16.72
CA GLN A 5 -17.45 14.14 -15.53
C GLN A 5 -17.27 12.65 -15.74
N ALA A 6 -16.02 12.25 -15.92
CA ALA A 6 -15.64 10.86 -16.04
C ALA A 6 -16.19 10.09 -14.83
N SER A 7 -16.95 9.06 -15.19
CA SER A 7 -17.56 8.00 -14.40
C SER A 7 -16.90 7.73 -13.05
N CYS A 8 -17.76 7.71 -12.01
CA CYS A 8 -17.63 7.08 -10.70
C CYS A 8 -16.21 6.92 -10.13
N PRO A 9 -15.90 7.50 -8.95
CA PRO A 9 -14.78 7.04 -8.17
C PRO A 9 -15.03 5.54 -7.93
N ILE A 10 -14.19 4.69 -8.50
CA ILE A 10 -14.06 3.32 -8.02
C ILE A 10 -13.55 3.52 -6.61
N GLU A 11 -14.45 3.60 -5.62
CA GLU A 11 -14.14 3.59 -4.20
C GLU A 11 -13.34 2.31 -3.99
N PRO A 12 -12.00 2.37 -3.92
CA PRO A 12 -11.21 1.18 -3.83
C PRO A 12 -11.38 0.74 -2.38
N THR A 13 -12.35 -0.13 -2.14
CA THR A 13 -12.67 -0.61 -0.81
C THR A 13 -11.42 -1.28 -0.23
N GLY A 14 -10.78 -0.58 0.69
CA GLY A 14 -9.56 -1.05 1.36
C GLY A 14 -8.24 -0.74 0.65
N LEU A 15 -7.16 -1.06 1.37
CA LEU A 15 -5.77 -0.75 1.00
C LEU A 15 -5.30 -1.48 -0.27
N ALA A 16 -5.83 -2.68 -0.55
CA ALA A 16 -5.53 -3.42 -1.77
C ALA A 16 -6.10 -2.74 -3.03
N GLY A 17 -7.34 -2.24 -2.95
CA GLY A 17 -7.95 -1.47 -4.04
C GLY A 17 -7.16 -0.20 -4.35
N ARG A 18 -6.76 0.55 -3.31
CA ARG A 18 -5.99 1.79 -3.49
C ARG A 18 -4.64 1.55 -4.16
N ARG A 19 -3.97 0.44 -3.81
CA ARG A 19 -2.73 -0.01 -4.48
C ARG A 19 -2.98 -0.35 -5.94
N ALA A 20 -4.06 -1.07 -6.27
CA ALA A 20 -4.39 -1.42 -7.64
C ALA A 20 -4.63 -0.18 -8.51
N VAL A 21 -5.39 0.79 -8.00
CA VAL A 21 -5.63 2.08 -8.67
C VAL A 21 -4.32 2.85 -8.87
N ALA A 22 -3.45 2.91 -7.86
CA ALA A 22 -2.16 3.57 -7.98
C ALA A 22 -1.27 2.94 -9.08
N VAL A 23 -1.26 1.61 -9.18
CA VAL A 23 -0.54 0.89 -10.23
C VAL A 23 -1.15 1.17 -11.61
N ALA A 24 -2.47 1.18 -11.74
CA ALA A 24 -3.16 1.50 -12.99
C ALA A 24 -2.83 2.93 -13.46
N ASN A 25 -2.93 3.91 -12.56
CA ASN A 25 -2.58 5.31 -12.83
C ASN A 25 -1.11 5.45 -13.24
N ALA A 26 -0.19 4.77 -12.55
CA ALA A 26 1.23 4.80 -12.91
C ALA A 26 1.50 4.19 -14.29
N LYS A 27 0.77 3.14 -14.70
CA LYS A 27 0.86 2.58 -16.06
C LYS A 27 0.32 3.57 -17.09
N TRP A 28 -0.82 4.20 -16.83
CA TRP A 28 -1.40 5.21 -17.70
C TRP A 28 -0.45 6.40 -17.92
N PHE A 29 0.12 6.95 -16.85
CA PHE A 29 1.10 8.04 -16.94
C PHE A 29 2.36 7.64 -17.73
N ARG A 30 2.86 6.41 -17.56
CA ARG A 30 4.00 5.93 -18.36
C ARG A 30 3.64 5.85 -19.85
N ALA A 31 2.46 5.34 -20.19
CA ALA A 31 1.99 5.33 -21.58
C ALA A 31 1.85 6.74 -22.15
N LEU A 32 1.35 7.69 -21.36
CA LEU A 32 1.27 9.10 -21.73
C LEU A 32 2.67 9.68 -21.99
N ALA A 33 3.66 9.35 -21.16
CA ALA A 33 5.05 9.77 -21.37
C ALA A 33 5.62 9.24 -22.70
N TRP A 34 5.36 7.98 -23.03
CA TRP A 34 5.77 7.40 -24.31
C TRP A 34 5.11 8.08 -25.50
N ARG A 35 3.81 8.38 -25.40
CA ARG A 35 3.07 9.09 -26.44
C ARG A 35 3.59 10.53 -26.62
N ALA A 36 3.88 11.24 -25.55
CA ALA A 36 4.42 12.60 -25.58
C ALA A 36 5.80 12.71 -26.25
N LEU A 37 6.56 11.61 -26.32
CA LEU A 37 7.84 11.59 -27.05
C LEU A 37 7.67 11.34 -28.55
N ARG A 38 6.49 10.88 -29.00
CA ARG A 38 6.23 10.46 -30.38
C ARG A 38 5.26 11.34 -31.13
N ASP A 39 4.55 12.23 -30.43
CA ASP A 39 3.51 13.07 -31.01
C ASP A 39 4.04 14.33 -31.73
N GLY A 40 5.36 14.56 -31.73
CA GLY A 40 6.00 15.67 -32.43
C GLY A 40 5.71 17.06 -31.84
N HIS A 41 5.07 17.12 -30.67
CA HIS A 41 4.75 18.39 -30.03
C HIS A 41 6.02 19.09 -29.53
N PRO A 42 6.15 20.43 -29.66
CA PRO A 42 7.38 21.16 -29.28
C PRO A 42 7.84 20.92 -27.83
N ASN A 43 6.89 20.63 -26.93
CA ASN A 43 7.15 20.36 -25.51
C ASN A 43 7.10 18.86 -25.13
N GLY A 44 7.23 17.95 -26.10
CA GLY A 44 7.15 16.49 -25.88
C GLY A 44 8.05 15.97 -24.74
N PRO A 45 9.35 16.32 -24.70
CA PRO A 45 10.26 15.88 -23.63
C PRO A 45 9.83 16.34 -22.23
N LEU A 46 9.41 17.60 -22.08
CA LEU A 46 8.93 18.15 -20.81
C LEU A 46 7.66 17.45 -20.34
N ARG A 47 6.70 17.23 -21.26
CA ARG A 47 5.46 16.48 -20.97
C ARG A 47 5.75 15.05 -20.55
N ALA A 48 6.70 14.38 -21.22
CA ALA A 48 7.12 13.04 -20.84
C ALA A 48 7.78 13.00 -19.47
N ALA A 49 8.63 13.98 -19.15
CA ALA A 49 9.25 14.11 -17.83
C ALA A 49 8.19 14.31 -16.73
N ASN A 50 7.23 15.21 -16.95
CA ASN A 50 6.13 15.47 -16.03
C ASN A 50 5.27 14.22 -15.81
N ALA A 51 4.88 13.52 -16.89
CA ALA A 51 4.12 12.28 -16.79
C ALA A 51 4.86 11.19 -16.00
N ARG A 52 6.19 11.04 -16.19
CA ARG A 52 7.01 10.14 -15.37
C ARG A 52 7.07 10.57 -13.91
N ALA A 53 7.17 11.88 -13.63
CA ALA A 53 7.15 12.40 -12.27
C ALA A 53 5.79 12.11 -11.60
N ALA A 54 4.67 12.36 -12.29
CA ALA A 54 3.33 12.03 -11.81
C ALA A 54 3.18 10.53 -11.48
N ALA A 55 3.68 9.64 -12.35
CA ALA A 55 3.71 8.20 -12.08
C ALA A 55 4.46 7.85 -10.79
N ARG A 56 5.60 8.51 -10.53
CA ARG A 56 6.38 8.33 -9.30
C ARG A 56 5.61 8.83 -8.09
N ILE A 57 5.00 10.02 -8.17
CA ILE A 57 4.24 10.63 -7.07
C ILE A 57 3.09 9.71 -6.65
N VAL A 58 2.30 9.19 -7.58
CA VAL A 58 1.17 8.29 -7.28
C VAL A 58 1.63 7.02 -6.55
N ILE A 59 2.74 6.42 -6.98
CA ILE A 59 3.28 5.23 -6.31
C ILE A 59 3.78 5.55 -4.90
N GLN A 60 4.48 6.68 -4.71
CA GLN A 60 4.96 7.08 -3.39
C GLN A 60 3.82 7.43 -2.44
N GLN A 61 2.76 8.06 -2.96
CA GLN A 61 1.55 8.35 -2.19
C GLN A 61 0.89 7.06 -1.70
N ALA A 62 0.71 6.07 -2.58
CA ALA A 62 0.13 4.78 -2.20
C ALA A 62 1.00 4.01 -1.18
N ARG A 63 2.32 4.13 -1.26
CA ARG A 63 3.23 3.56 -0.26
C ARG A 63 3.08 4.25 1.10
N ARG A 64 3.00 5.58 1.10
CA ARG A 64 2.80 6.37 2.31
C ARG A 64 1.47 6.03 2.98
N GLU A 65 0.39 5.96 2.21
CA GLU A 65 -0.92 5.54 2.72
C GLU A 65 -0.89 4.14 3.32
N ALA A 66 -0.17 3.21 2.67
CA ALA A 66 -0.05 1.86 3.20
C ALA A 66 0.74 1.80 4.51
N LEU A 67 1.77 2.63 4.67
CA LEU A 67 2.52 2.74 5.91
C LEU A 67 1.65 3.31 7.02
N ILE A 68 0.92 4.40 6.75
CA ILE A 68 0.02 5.04 7.72
C ILE A 68 -1.06 4.06 8.17
N HIS A 69 -1.65 3.31 7.24
CA HIS A 69 -2.66 2.31 7.58
C HIS A 69 -2.10 1.21 8.49
N ARG A 70 -0.84 0.78 8.26
CA ARG A 70 -0.18 -0.17 9.15
C ARG A 70 0.05 0.42 10.54
N MET A 71 0.58 1.64 10.62
CA MET A 71 0.78 2.34 11.89
C MET A 71 -0.53 2.52 12.66
N ALA A 72 -1.64 2.82 11.96
CA ALA A 72 -2.95 2.91 12.57
C ALA A 72 -3.42 1.56 13.12
N ILE A 73 -3.26 0.46 12.39
CA ILE A 73 -3.56 -0.88 12.89
C ILE A 73 -2.71 -1.21 14.12
N ASP A 74 -1.41 -0.96 14.06
CA ASP A 74 -0.48 -1.26 15.16
C ASP A 74 -0.83 -0.44 16.41
N ALA A 75 -1.27 0.81 16.24
CA ALA A 75 -1.70 1.67 17.36
C ALA A 75 -3.07 1.29 17.95
N LEU A 76 -3.98 0.72 17.13
CA LEU A 76 -5.26 0.19 17.60
C LEU A 76 -5.16 -1.23 18.15
N ALA A 77 -4.04 -1.93 17.95
CA ALA A 77 -3.85 -3.26 18.52
C ALA A 77 -3.80 -3.14 20.05
N PRO A 78 -4.65 -3.86 20.81
CA PRO A 78 -4.54 -3.89 22.25
C PRO A 78 -3.16 -4.41 22.63
N ASP A 79 -2.57 -3.85 23.69
CA ASP A 79 -1.30 -4.28 24.25
C ASP A 79 -1.33 -5.81 24.40
N ARG A 80 -0.67 -6.53 23.49
CA ARG A 80 -0.68 -7.98 23.50
C ARG A 80 0.17 -8.36 24.70
N PRO A 81 -0.39 -8.90 25.80
CA PRO A 81 0.43 -9.27 26.92
C PRO A 81 1.45 -10.30 26.41
N PRO A 82 2.72 -10.23 26.84
CA PRO A 82 3.68 -11.27 26.51
C PRO A 82 3.04 -12.59 26.90
N THR A 83 2.96 -13.53 25.97
CA THR A 83 2.59 -14.91 26.27
C THR A 83 3.57 -15.38 27.33
N ARG A 84 3.16 -15.31 28.60
CA ARG A 84 3.85 -16.03 29.67
C ARG A 84 3.85 -17.49 29.21
N PRO A 85 5.01 -18.17 29.12
CA PRO A 85 4.98 -19.62 29.01
C PRO A 85 4.13 -20.11 30.18
N ARG A 86 3.23 -21.07 29.93
CA ARG A 86 2.42 -21.69 30.98
C ARG A 86 3.39 -22.27 32.01
N ALA A 87 3.56 -21.56 33.14
CA ALA A 87 4.28 -22.06 34.28
C ALA A 87 3.51 -23.27 34.79
N GLY A 88 3.95 -24.47 34.42
CA GLY A 88 3.28 -25.71 34.77
C GLY A 88 3.72 -26.94 33.97
N GLU A 89 4.34 -26.78 32.79
CA GLU A 89 4.96 -27.91 32.08
C GLU A 89 6.36 -28.21 32.65
N TRP A 90 6.38 -28.76 33.87
CA TRP A 90 7.49 -29.58 34.38
C TRP A 90 6.89 -30.81 35.05
N GLN A 91 6.37 -31.72 34.22
CA GLN A 91 6.02 -33.06 34.65
C GLN A 91 7.35 -33.82 34.86
N HIS A 92 7.82 -33.90 36.10
CA HIS A 92 8.86 -34.84 36.48
C HIS A 92 8.20 -35.99 37.25
N ASP A 93 8.00 -37.08 36.52
CA ASP A 93 7.76 -38.40 37.05
C ASP A 93 8.95 -38.81 37.93
N GLY A 94 8.71 -39.26 39.16
CA GLY A 94 9.77 -39.70 40.06
C GLY A 94 9.26 -40.11 41.43
N GLU A 95 9.10 -41.41 41.62
CA GLU A 95 8.64 -42.15 42.79
C GLU A 95 9.23 -41.78 44.16
N ALA A 96 8.46 -42.21 45.17
CA ALA A 96 8.63 -42.11 46.61
C ALA A 96 9.95 -42.64 47.18
N LEU A 97 10.28 -42.21 48.41
CA LEU A 97 10.41 -43.14 49.55
C LEU A 97 10.34 -42.41 50.89
N THR A 98 9.39 -42.85 51.71
CA THR A 98 9.26 -42.67 53.16
C THR A 98 10.38 -43.40 53.93
N PRO A 99 10.62 -43.02 55.19
CA PRO A 99 10.76 -44.00 56.28
C PRO A 99 9.50 -44.05 57.15
#